data_AF-A0A519P4M8-F1
#
_entry.id   AF-A0A519P4M8-F1
#
_cell.length_a   1.000
_cell.length_b   1.000
_cell.length_c   1.000
_cell.angle_alpha   90.00
_cell.angle_beta   90.00
_cell.angle_gamma   90.00
#
_symmetry.space_group_name_H-M   'P 1'
#
loop_
_entity.id
_entity.type
_entity.pdbx_description
1 polymer ?
#
loop_
_entity_poly.entity_id
_entity_poly.type
_entity_poly.pdbx_seq_one_letter_code
_entity_poly.pdbx_strand_id
1 'polypeptide(L)' 'QVVTPAVVPEGGERPMHGFEQLTFAPIDRKLIAVDMLTPDERAYVDGYHAETLAKVGSLMDGEAKAWLERACAPL' A
#
# COMPACT_ATOMS: atom_id res chain seq x y z
N GLN A 1 5.84 8.05 6.86
CA GLN A 1 5.26 8.79 5.72
C GLN A 1 5.95 10.14 5.65
N VAL A 2 6.02 10.74 4.47
CA VAL A 2 6.49 12.12 4.26
C VAL A 2 5.33 12.99 3.80
N VAL A 3 5.32 14.26 4.20
CA VAL A 3 4.33 15.24 3.75
C VAL A 3 4.74 15.77 2.38
N THR A 4 3.82 15.73 1.41
CA THR A 4 4.09 16.22 0.06
C THR A 4 3.73 17.71 -0.08
N PRO A 5 4.36 18.44 -1.03
CA PRO A 5 4.01 19.83 -1.33
C PRO A 5 2.52 19.98 -1.67
N ALA A 6 1.95 21.14 -1.35
CA ALA A 6 0.54 21.39 -1.55
C ALA A 6 0.19 21.49 -3.05
N VAL A 7 -0.85 20.75 -3.46
CA VAL A 7 -1.46 20.81 -4.80
C VAL A 7 -2.97 20.90 -4.65
N VAL A 8 -3.68 21.40 -5.65
CA VAL A 8 -5.15 21.36 -5.65
C VAL A 8 -5.56 19.92 -5.97
N PRO A 9 -6.16 19.16 -5.03
CA PRO A 9 -6.58 17.79 -5.29
C PRO A 9 -7.79 17.77 -6.24
N GLU A 10 -8.04 16.62 -6.88
CA GLU A 10 -9.24 16.44 -7.69
C GLU A 10 -10.50 16.67 -6.84
N GLY A 11 -11.43 17.48 -7.35
CA GLY A 11 -12.63 17.89 -6.61
C GLY A 11 -12.37 18.91 -5.49
N GLY A 12 -11.15 19.39 -5.31
CA GLY A 12 -10.78 20.38 -4.30
C GLY A 12 -10.78 21.83 -4.82
N GLU A 13 -10.98 22.78 -3.90
CA GLU A 13 -11.03 24.21 -4.21
C GLU A 13 -9.74 24.97 -3.84
N ARG A 14 -8.83 24.33 -3.10
CA ARG A 14 -7.59 24.96 -2.60
C ARG A 14 -6.42 23.98 -2.54
N PRO A 15 -5.16 24.47 -2.60
CA PRO A 15 -4.00 23.62 -2.40
C PRO A 15 -4.00 22.97 -1.02
N MET A 16 -3.77 21.65 -0.98
CA MET A 16 -3.64 20.87 0.25
C MET A 16 -2.42 19.97 0.18
N HIS A 17 -1.77 19.78 1.33
CA HIS A 17 -0.69 18.80 1.47
C HIS A 17 -1.22 17.37 1.38
N GLY A 18 -0.39 16.46 0.91
CA GLY A 18 -0.66 15.03 0.89
C GLY A 18 0.36 14.23 1.69
N PHE A 19 0.25 12.90 1.58
CA PHE A 19 1.17 11.96 2.20
C PHE A 19 1.70 10.97 1.18
N GLU A 20 2.99 10.67 1.26
CA GLU A 20 3.62 9.57 0.53
C GLU A 20 4.20 8.56 1.54
N GLN A 21 4.09 7.26 1.22
CA GLN A 21 4.50 6.18 2.11
C GLN A 21 6.03 6.04 2.13
N LEU A 22 6.59 5.95 3.34
CA LEU A 22 8.00 5.61 3.54
C LEU A 22 8.19 4.13 3.93
N THR A 23 7.22 3.58 4.64
CA THR A 23 7.25 2.21 5.14
C THR A 23 6.66 1.26 4.11
N PHE A 24 7.42 0.23 3.74
CA PHE A 24 6.99 -0.86 2.87
C PHE A 24 7.03 -2.18 3.66
N ALA A 25 5.96 -2.44 4.40
CA ALA A 25 5.76 -3.67 5.15
C ALA A 25 4.32 -4.14 4.95
N PRO A 26 4.07 -5.41 4.63
CA PRO A 26 2.73 -5.88 4.30
C PRO A 26 1.76 -5.70 5.48
N ILE A 27 0.57 -5.20 5.18
CA ILE A 27 -0.58 -5.24 6.08
C ILE A 27 -1.10 -6.69 6.16
N ASP A 28 -1.35 -7.21 7.35
CA ASP A 28 -1.85 -8.59 7.51
C ASP A 28 -3.29 -8.73 7.03
N ARG A 29 -3.47 -9.48 5.94
CA ARG A 29 -4.75 -9.72 5.25
C ARG A 29 -5.76 -10.44 6.14
N LYS A 30 -5.32 -11.23 7.12
CA LYS A 30 -6.22 -11.99 8.00
C LYS A 30 -7.01 -11.09 8.96
N LEU A 31 -6.57 -9.84 9.14
CA LEU A 31 -7.19 -8.87 10.04
C LEU A 31 -8.06 -7.86 9.29
N ILE A 32 -8.29 -8.06 7.99
CA ILE A 32 -9.07 -7.15 7.15
C ILE A 32 -10.45 -7.77 6.89
N ALA A 33 -11.50 -7.09 7.33
CA ALA A 33 -12.88 -7.39 6.95
C ALA A 33 -13.14 -6.83 5.54
N VAL A 34 -12.88 -7.63 4.50
CA VAL A 34 -12.92 -7.19 3.09
C VAL A 34 -14.30 -6.69 2.68
N ASP A 35 -15.36 -7.21 3.29
CA ASP A 35 -16.76 -6.78 3.07
C ASP A 35 -17.07 -5.38 3.59
N MET A 36 -16.20 -4.82 4.45
CA MET A 36 -16.30 -3.45 4.94
C MET A 36 -15.54 -2.44 4.05
N LEU A 37 -14.76 -2.91 3.07
CA LEU A 37 -13.98 -2.04 2.20
C LEU A 37 -14.79 -1.59 0.99
N THR A 38 -14.64 -0.31 0.65
CA THR A 38 -14.99 0.19 -0.68
C THR A 38 -14.05 -0.40 -1.74
N PRO A 39 -14.45 -0.37 -3.03
CA PRO A 39 -13.58 -0.81 -4.12
C PRO A 39 -12.22 -0.10 -4.14
N ASP A 40 -12.20 1.20 -3.86
CA ASP A 40 -10.97 2.01 -3.87
C ASP A 40 -10.06 1.67 -2.70
N GLU A 41 -10.60 1.39 -1.52
CA GLU A 41 -9.81 0.96 -0.36
C GLU A 41 -9.20 -0.43 -0.57
N ARG A 42 -9.94 -1.36 -1.18
CA ARG A 42 -9.39 -2.67 -1.55
C ARG A 42 -8.27 -2.51 -2.59
N ALA A 43 -8.53 -1.73 -3.64
CA ALA A 43 -7.53 -1.44 -4.67
C ALA A 43 -6.27 -0.77 -4.09
N TYR A 44 -6.43 0.07 -3.07
CA TYR A 44 -5.32 0.67 -2.35
C TYR A 44 -4.45 -0.39 -1.65
N VAL A 45 -5.05 -1.35 -0.92
CA VAL A 45 -4.27 -2.41 -0.26
C VAL A 45 -3.53 -3.27 -1.28
N ASP A 46 -4.20 -3.68 -2.35
CA ASP A 46 -3.60 -4.49 -3.41
C ASP A 46 -2.43 -3.76 -4.09
N GLY A 47 -2.60 -2.48 -4.40
CA GLY A 47 -1.56 -1.62 -4.95
C GLY A 47 -0.37 -1.46 -4.00
N TYR A 48 -0.64 -1.20 -2.72
CA TYR A 48 0.40 -1.07 -1.69
C TYR A 48 1.20 -2.37 -1.49
N HIS A 49 0.53 -3.52 -1.49
CA HIS A 49 1.17 -4.83 -1.40
C HIS A 49 2.03 -5.14 -2.62
N ALA A 50 1.55 -4.82 -3.82
CA ALA A 50 2.31 -4.98 -5.06
C ALA A 50 3.58 -4.11 -5.06
N GLU A 51 3.46 -2.84 -4.64
CA GLU A 51 4.61 -1.94 -4.53
C GLU A 51 5.60 -2.40 -3.44
N THR A 52 5.09 -2.86 -2.30
CA THR A 52 5.90 -3.43 -1.22
C THR A 52 6.70 -4.64 -1.72
N LEU A 53 6.07 -5.56 -2.46
CA LEU A 53 6.74 -6.72 -3.01
C LEU A 53 7.80 -6.33 -4.05
N ALA A 54 7.51 -5.36 -4.92
CA ALA A 54 8.47 -4.89 -5.92
C ALA A 54 9.71 -4.25 -5.27
N LYS A 55 9.52 -3.38 -4.27
CA LYS A 55 10.61 -2.67 -3.61
C LYS A 55 11.41 -3.56 -2.65
N VAL A 56 10.73 -4.31 -1.79
CA VAL A 56 11.38 -5.08 -0.71
C VAL A 56 11.74 -6.49 -1.16
N GLY A 57 10.87 -7.15 -1.95
CA GLY A 57 11.09 -8.52 -2.39
C GLY A 57 12.28 -8.71 -3.34
N SER A 58 12.75 -7.65 -3.99
CA SER A 58 13.98 -7.67 -4.78
C SER A 58 15.25 -7.77 -3.93
N LEU A 59 15.16 -7.42 -2.64
CA LEU A 59 16.27 -7.43 -1.69
C LEU A 59 16.29 -8.71 -0.81
N MET A 60 15.37 -9.64 -1.06
CA MET A 60 15.17 -10.84 -0.27
C MET A 60 15.32 -12.11 -1.12
N ASP A 61 15.59 -13.23 -0.46
CA ASP A 61 15.68 -14.54 -1.08
C ASP A 61 15.04 -15.64 -0.21
N GLY A 62 15.00 -16.85 -0.77
CA GLY A 62 14.56 -18.06 -0.08
C GLY A 62 13.18 -17.97 0.58
N GLU A 63 13.10 -18.49 1.79
CA GLU A 63 11.85 -18.57 2.56
C GLU A 63 11.26 -17.19 2.88
N ALA A 64 12.11 -16.20 3.15
CA ALA A 64 11.67 -14.86 3.52
C ALA A 64 11.00 -14.15 2.34
N LYS A 65 11.53 -14.30 1.12
CA LYS A 65 10.89 -13.79 -0.10
C LYS A 65 9.57 -14.52 -0.38
N ALA A 66 9.56 -15.85 -0.28
CA ALA A 66 8.34 -16.63 -0.49
C ALA A 66 7.24 -16.28 0.52
N TRP A 67 7.62 -15.96 1.76
CA TRP A 67 6.68 -15.42 2.76
C TRP A 67 6.13 -14.06 2.34
N LEU A 68 6.98 -13.13 1.89
CA LEU A 68 6.55 -11.80 1.47
C LEU A 68 5.58 -11.86 0.28
N GLU A 69 5.85 -12.73 -0.70
CA GLU A 69 4.94 -12.97 -1.84
C GLU A 69 3.55 -13.42 -1.40
N ARG A 70 3.45 -14.28 -0.38
CA ARG A 70 2.16 -14.72 0.19
C ARG A 70 1.49 -13.65 1.04
N ALA A 71 2.27 -12.84 1.75
CA ALA A 71 1.79 -11.75 2.60
C ALA A 71 1.22 -10.60 1.75
N CYS A 72 1.85 -10.32 0.60
CA CYS A 72 1.46 -9.30 -0.38
C CYS A 72 0.51 -9.81 -1.48
N ALA A 73 -0.07 -11.01 -1.35
CA ALA A 73 -1.03 -11.48 -2.34
C ALA A 73 -2.32 -10.64 -2.27
N PRO A 74 -2.99 -10.33 -3.40
CA PRO A 74 -4.21 -9.51 -3.40
C PRO A 74 -5.27 -9.99 -2.39
N LEU A 75 -6.03 -9.05 -1.84
CA LEU A 75 -7.21 -9.30 -1.01
C LEU A 75 -8.37 -9.89 -1.81
#